data_AF-A0A8J5MC59-F1
#
_entry.id   AF-A0A8J5MC59-F1
#
_cell.length_a   1.000
_cell.length_b   1.000
_cell.length_c   1.000
_cell.angle_alpha   90.00
_cell.angle_beta   90.00
_cell.angle_gamma   90.00
#
_symmetry.space_group_name_H-M   'P 1'
#
loop_
_entity.id
_entity.type
_entity.pdbx_description
1 polymer ?
#
loop_
_entity_poly.entity_id
_entity_poly.type
_entity_poly.pdbx_seq_one_letter_code
_entity_poly.pdbx_strand_id
1 'polypeptide(L)'
;MGNVCCGGGNSEVLARQELLKEGNDFKKKSAFLGVLSRTENVYLQLNPAATRLMWRQTPGPSSSEELPIYRIGKVCPMGRLDLLLLGQNGQKLLELTAGTSTVRDLWVQTLEELCLPGQEEQSEEDAKSLKEKLEKQQEKQNEQYWKDRTEELEKRRRDAEERKKKIGVIGMKYTAQAMARR
;
A
#
# COMPACT_ATOMS: atom_id res chain seq x y z
N MET A 1 29.90 -13.22 -14.55
CA MET A 1 29.28 -12.59 -13.38
C MET A 1 27.83 -13.03 -13.36
N GLY A 2 27.44 -13.78 -12.32
CA GLY A 2 26.15 -14.44 -12.23
C GLY A 2 25.01 -13.44 -12.01
N ASN A 3 23.97 -13.56 -12.83
CA ASN A 3 22.73 -12.82 -12.66
C ASN A 3 21.81 -13.66 -11.75
N VAL A 4 21.68 -13.24 -10.49
CA VAL A 4 20.93 -13.96 -9.44
C VAL A 4 19.47 -13.48 -9.45
N CYS A 5 18.59 -14.38 -9.90
CA CYS A 5 17.26 -14.70 -9.40
C CYS A 5 16.25 -13.57 -9.12
N CYS A 6 15.43 -13.24 -10.12
CA CYS A 6 14.06 -12.72 -9.93
C CYS A 6 13.06 -13.78 -10.42
N GLY A 7 12.63 -14.68 -9.52
CA GLY A 7 11.64 -15.72 -9.85
C GLY A 7 11.05 -16.50 -8.66
N GLY A 8 11.46 -16.19 -7.42
CA GLY A 8 11.08 -16.98 -6.24
C GLY A 8 9.69 -16.72 -5.67
N GLY A 9 9.12 -15.52 -5.89
CA GLY A 9 7.87 -15.10 -5.25
C GLY A 9 6.70 -16.04 -5.55
N ASN A 10 6.48 -16.39 -6.82
CA ASN A 10 5.37 -17.24 -7.21
C ASN A 10 5.52 -18.69 -6.71
N SER A 11 6.74 -19.20 -6.59
CA SER A 11 6.98 -20.57 -6.15
C SER A 11 6.66 -20.76 -4.67
N GLU A 12 6.96 -19.78 -3.83
CA GLU A 12 6.70 -19.86 -2.39
C GLU A 12 5.19 -19.74 -2.09
N VAL A 13 4.50 -18.85 -2.79
CA VAL A 13 3.03 -18.72 -2.68
C VAL A 13 2.36 -20.04 -3.11
N LEU A 14 2.76 -20.62 -4.24
CA LEU A 14 2.22 -21.89 -4.71
C LEU A 14 2.46 -23.02 -3.69
N ALA A 15 3.67 -23.10 -3.12
CA ALA A 15 3.97 -24.10 -2.08
C ALA A 15 3.06 -23.93 -0.84
N ARG A 16 2.81 -22.70 -0.39
CA ARG A 16 1.88 -22.44 0.72
C ARG A 16 0.44 -22.78 0.36
N GLN A 17 0.01 -22.51 -0.89
CA GLN A 17 -1.32 -22.92 -1.35
C GLN A 17 -1.50 -24.44 -1.31
N GLU A 18 -0.48 -25.23 -1.66
CA GLU A 18 -0.55 -26.69 -1.55
C GLU A 18 -0.77 -27.14 -0.10
N LEU A 19 -0.11 -26.49 0.88
CA LEU A 19 -0.36 -26.77 2.30
C LEU A 19 -1.80 -26.43 2.73
N LEU A 20 -2.38 -25.35 2.19
CA LEU A 20 -3.78 -25.01 2.45
C LEU A 20 -4.74 -26.02 1.78
N LYS A 21 -4.36 -26.63 0.64
CA LYS A 21 -5.14 -27.71 -0.02
C LYS A 21 -5.09 -29.01 0.78
N GLU A 22 -3.96 -29.31 1.44
CA GLU A 22 -3.89 -30.40 2.43
C GLU A 22 -4.81 -30.14 3.62
N GLY A 23 -4.93 -28.88 4.06
CA GLY A 23 -5.91 -28.45 5.04
C GLY A 23 -5.54 -28.72 6.50
N ASN A 24 -6.31 -28.13 7.41
CA ASN A 24 -6.06 -28.22 8.85
C ASN A 24 -7.37 -28.23 9.66
N ASP A 25 -7.28 -28.76 10.89
CA ASP A 25 -8.35 -28.65 11.87
C ASP A 25 -8.36 -27.26 12.55
N PHE A 26 -9.54 -26.68 12.66
CA PHE A 26 -9.83 -25.42 13.32
C PHE A 26 -11.02 -25.57 14.26
N LYS A 27 -11.14 -24.62 15.19
CA LYS A 27 -12.39 -24.38 15.90
C LYS A 27 -13.12 -23.18 15.28
N LYS A 28 -14.25 -23.42 14.62
CA LYS A 28 -15.11 -22.39 14.05
C LYS A 28 -16.04 -21.83 15.11
N LYS A 29 -16.02 -20.52 15.32
CA LYS A 29 -16.94 -19.80 16.21
C LYS A 29 -18.12 -19.27 15.41
N SER A 30 -19.32 -19.70 15.78
CA SER A 30 -20.58 -19.28 15.15
C SER A 30 -21.48 -18.63 16.19
N ALA A 31 -22.17 -17.57 15.79
CA ALA A 31 -23.23 -17.00 16.62
C ALA A 31 -24.48 -17.88 16.53
N PHE A 32 -24.97 -18.33 17.67
CA PHE A 32 -26.19 -19.11 17.82
C PHE A 32 -27.22 -18.27 18.59
N LEU A 33 -28.40 -18.08 18.01
CA LEU A 33 -29.50 -17.30 18.59
C LEU A 33 -29.08 -15.90 19.08
N GLY A 34 -28.14 -15.25 18.38
CA GLY A 34 -27.73 -13.85 18.61
C GLY A 34 -26.97 -13.56 19.91
N VAL A 35 -26.90 -14.52 20.85
CA VAL A 35 -26.34 -14.29 22.19
C VAL A 35 -25.35 -15.38 22.60
N LEU A 36 -25.53 -16.61 22.11
CA LEU A 36 -24.68 -17.74 22.46
C LEU A 36 -23.62 -17.96 21.38
N SER A 37 -22.36 -18.11 21.77
CA SER A 37 -21.32 -18.55 20.83
C SER A 37 -21.25 -20.07 20.86
N ARG A 38 -21.38 -20.70 19.69
CA ARG A 38 -21.10 -22.12 19.51
C ARG A 38 -19.73 -22.26 18.88
N THR A 39 -18.93 -23.17 19.42
CA THR A 39 -17.64 -23.53 18.84
C THR A 39 -17.71 -24.94 18.31
N GLU A 40 -17.37 -25.12 17.04
CA GLU A 40 -17.40 -26.42 16.35
C GLU A 40 -16.00 -26.73 15.82
N ASN A 41 -15.56 -27.97 15.96
CA ASN A 41 -14.35 -28.43 15.30
C ASN A 41 -14.68 -28.64 13.81
N VAL A 42 -13.85 -28.06 12.94
CA VAL A 42 -13.99 -28.16 11.49
C VAL A 42 -12.64 -28.48 10.87
N TYR A 43 -12.67 -29.24 9.79
CA TYR A 43 -11.51 -29.44 8.92
C TYR A 43 -11.67 -28.53 7.71
N LEU A 44 -10.77 -27.55 7.56
CA LEU A 44 -10.79 -26.51 6.54
C LEU A 44 -9.69 -26.76 5.50
N GLN A 45 -10.04 -26.64 4.23
CA GLN A 45 -9.11 -26.79 3.11
C GLN A 45 -9.39 -25.75 2.03
N LEU A 46 -8.37 -25.46 1.24
CA LEU A 46 -8.50 -24.76 -0.03
C LEU A 46 -8.86 -25.76 -1.14
N ASN A 47 -9.76 -25.40 -2.04
CA ASN A 47 -10.06 -26.26 -3.19
C ASN A 47 -8.86 -26.37 -4.16
N PRO A 48 -8.81 -27.38 -5.04
CA PRO A 48 -7.67 -27.57 -5.95
C PRO A 48 -7.35 -26.36 -6.83
N ALA A 49 -8.38 -25.58 -7.20
CA ALA A 49 -8.27 -24.38 -8.02
C ALA A 49 -7.91 -23.10 -7.25
N ALA A 50 -7.72 -23.16 -5.92
CA ALA A 50 -7.45 -22.00 -5.08
C ALA A 50 -8.49 -20.86 -5.15
N THR A 51 -9.75 -21.18 -5.46
CA THR A 51 -10.85 -20.22 -5.62
C THR A 51 -11.87 -20.26 -4.48
N ARG A 52 -11.86 -21.32 -3.65
CA ARG A 52 -12.85 -21.55 -2.60
C ARG A 52 -12.21 -22.19 -1.37
N LEU A 53 -12.61 -21.70 -0.20
CA LEU A 53 -12.44 -22.41 1.06
C LEU A 53 -13.58 -23.43 1.21
N MET A 54 -13.26 -24.62 1.68
CA MET A 54 -14.21 -25.69 1.93
C MET A 54 -13.97 -26.25 3.33
N TRP A 55 -15.02 -26.43 4.12
CA TRP A 55 -14.88 -27.07 5.43
C TRP A 55 -16.03 -27.98 5.79
N ARG A 56 -15.72 -28.95 6.65
CA ARG A 56 -16.67 -29.93 7.19
C ARG A 56 -16.49 -30.04 8.70
N GLN A 57 -17.55 -30.37 9.42
CA GLN A 57 -17.49 -30.56 10.87
C GLN A 57 -16.79 -31.88 11.25
N THR A 58 -15.91 -31.87 12.25
CA THR A 58 -15.11 -33.05 12.68
C THR A 58 -15.13 -33.24 14.21
N PRO A 59 -15.73 -34.32 14.77
CA PRO A 59 -16.59 -35.30 14.11
C PRO A 59 -17.96 -34.68 13.79
N GLY A 60 -18.59 -35.12 12.70
CA GLY A 60 -19.85 -34.54 12.29
C GLY A 60 -20.34 -35.06 10.94
N PRO A 61 -21.44 -34.49 10.42
CA PRO A 61 -21.97 -34.84 9.12
C PRO A 61 -20.95 -34.53 8.01
N SER A 62 -20.95 -35.34 6.95
CA SER A 62 -20.08 -35.18 5.78
C SER A 62 -20.45 -33.98 4.90
N SER A 63 -21.41 -33.15 5.30
CA SER A 63 -21.79 -31.94 4.58
C SER A 63 -20.64 -30.93 4.60
N SER A 64 -20.19 -30.53 3.42
CA SER A 64 -19.20 -29.47 3.26
C SER A 64 -19.90 -28.13 3.07
N GLU A 65 -19.45 -27.12 3.81
CA GLU A 65 -19.72 -25.72 3.52
C GLU A 65 -18.61 -25.15 2.63
N GLU A 66 -18.91 -24.10 1.88
CA GLU A 66 -17.94 -23.43 1.01
C GLU A 66 -18.00 -21.90 1.13
N LEU A 67 -16.85 -21.24 1.00
CA LEU A 67 -16.72 -19.80 0.88
C LEU A 67 -15.81 -19.46 -0.31
N PRO A 68 -16.34 -18.82 -1.37
CA PRO A 68 -15.51 -18.33 -2.44
C PRO A 68 -14.53 -17.25 -1.96
N ILE A 69 -13.25 -17.38 -2.36
CA ILE A 69 -12.16 -16.50 -1.95
C ILE A 69 -12.44 -15.05 -2.31
N TYR A 70 -13.00 -14.80 -3.51
CA TYR A 70 -13.32 -13.45 -3.98
C TYR A 70 -14.30 -12.68 -3.07
N ARG A 71 -15.05 -13.36 -2.19
CA ARG A 71 -15.96 -12.70 -1.23
C ARG A 71 -15.24 -12.14 -0.02
N ILE A 72 -14.03 -12.64 0.27
CA ILE A 72 -13.22 -12.20 1.41
C ILE A 72 -12.60 -10.86 1.03
N GLY A 73 -12.87 -9.83 1.83
CA GLY A 73 -12.28 -8.51 1.68
C GLY A 73 -11.07 -8.28 2.59
N LYS A 74 -11.03 -8.96 3.74
CA LYS A 74 -9.91 -8.84 4.69
C LYS A 74 -9.75 -10.10 5.53
N VAL A 75 -8.51 -10.45 5.79
CA VAL A 75 -8.11 -11.49 6.75
C VAL A 75 -7.45 -10.78 7.94
N CYS A 76 -7.89 -11.07 9.15
CA CYS A 76 -7.39 -10.42 10.36
C CYS A 76 -6.88 -11.48 11.34
N PRO A 77 -5.59 -11.51 11.69
CA PRO A 77 -5.15 -12.27 12.85
C PRO A 77 -5.69 -11.62 14.13
N MET A 78 -6.22 -12.44 15.04
CA MET A 78 -6.80 -12.00 16.30
C MET A 78 -6.10 -12.73 17.45
N GLY A 79 -5.37 -11.99 18.29
CA GLY A 79 -4.59 -12.59 19.37
C GLY A 79 -3.56 -13.61 18.86
N ARG A 80 -3.35 -14.71 19.61
CA ARG A 80 -2.28 -15.69 19.31
C ARG A 80 -2.69 -16.77 18.30
N LEU A 81 -3.95 -17.20 18.31
CA LEU A 81 -4.40 -18.39 17.57
C LEU A 81 -5.62 -18.12 16.69
N ASP A 82 -6.31 -16.99 16.90
CA ASP A 82 -7.55 -16.73 16.17
C ASP A 82 -7.26 -16.01 14.85
N LEU A 83 -8.11 -16.26 13.86
CA LEU A 83 -8.20 -15.47 12.64
C LEU A 83 -9.67 -15.19 12.30
N LEU A 84 -9.91 -14.03 11.71
CA LEU A 84 -11.21 -13.53 11.33
C LEU A 84 -11.21 -13.19 9.84
N LEU A 85 -12.15 -13.78 9.10
CA LEU A 85 -12.40 -13.46 7.70
C LEU A 85 -13.57 -12.49 7.61
N LEU A 86 -13.32 -11.32 7.03
CA LEU A 86 -14.31 -10.30 6.76
C LEU A 86 -14.60 -10.25 5.26
N GLY A 87 -15.87 -10.02 4.91
CA GLY A 87 -16.27 -9.79 3.53
C GLY A 87 -15.87 -8.40 3.05
N GLN A 88 -16.02 -8.16 1.75
CA GLN A 88 -15.75 -6.86 1.13
C GLN A 88 -16.57 -5.71 1.74
N ASN A 89 -17.75 -6.00 2.28
CA ASN A 89 -18.62 -5.05 2.98
C ASN A 89 -18.34 -4.95 4.50
N GLY A 90 -17.28 -5.59 4.99
CA GLY A 90 -16.94 -5.64 6.42
C GLY A 90 -17.76 -6.64 7.24
N GLN A 91 -18.69 -7.39 6.63
CA GLN A 91 -19.45 -8.42 7.35
C GLN A 91 -18.53 -9.57 7.80
N LYS A 92 -18.79 -10.13 8.98
CA LYS A 92 -18.08 -11.33 9.43
C LYS A 92 -18.49 -12.53 8.59
N LEU A 93 -17.52 -13.16 7.90
CA LEU A 93 -17.74 -14.39 7.12
C LEU A 93 -17.39 -15.63 7.94
N LEU A 94 -16.24 -15.61 8.61
CA LEU A 94 -15.75 -16.76 9.36
C LEU A 94 -14.85 -16.32 10.51
N GLU A 95 -14.94 -17.01 11.64
CA GLU A 95 -14.07 -16.81 12.79
C GLU A 95 -13.54 -18.16 13.23
N LEU A 96 -12.22 -18.31 13.24
CA LEU A 96 -11.53 -19.58 13.44
C LEU A 96 -10.46 -19.45 14.52
N THR A 97 -10.25 -20.53 15.26
CA THR A 97 -9.09 -20.71 16.15
C THR A 97 -8.25 -21.87 15.63
N ALA A 98 -6.98 -21.59 15.32
CA ALA A 98 -6.01 -22.58 14.88
C ALA A 98 -5.44 -23.39 16.05
N GLY A 99 -4.92 -24.59 15.78
CA GLY A 99 -4.20 -25.40 16.76
C GLY A 99 -2.85 -24.79 17.19
N THR A 100 -2.19 -24.06 16.29
CA THR A 100 -0.90 -23.42 16.52
C THR A 100 -0.84 -22.04 15.84
N SER A 101 0.06 -21.17 16.32
CA SER A 101 0.29 -19.87 15.68
C SER A 101 0.87 -20.02 14.28
N THR A 102 1.69 -21.05 14.03
CA THR A 102 2.26 -21.34 12.71
C THR A 102 1.18 -21.65 11.68
N VAL A 103 0.17 -22.44 12.05
CA VAL A 103 -0.98 -22.71 11.17
C VAL A 103 -1.77 -21.42 10.94
N ARG A 104 -2.07 -20.64 11.99
CA ARG A 104 -2.73 -19.35 11.82
C ARG A 104 -1.98 -18.44 10.85
N ASP A 105 -0.67 -18.27 11.03
CA ASP A 105 0.16 -17.37 10.22
C ASP A 105 0.24 -17.82 8.76
N LEU A 106 0.42 -19.12 8.52
CA LEU A 106 0.39 -19.69 7.19
C LEU A 106 -0.94 -19.36 6.48
N TRP A 107 -2.06 -19.56 7.16
CA TRP A 107 -3.38 -19.30 6.59
C TRP A 107 -3.63 -17.80 6.37
N VAL A 108 -3.26 -16.95 7.32
CA VAL A 108 -3.40 -15.48 7.18
C VAL A 108 -2.59 -14.99 5.99
N GLN A 109 -1.29 -15.29 5.96
CA GLN A 109 -0.38 -14.81 4.92
C GLN A 109 -0.82 -15.28 3.52
N THR A 110 -1.21 -16.56 3.39
CA THR A 110 -1.59 -17.12 2.09
C THR A 110 -2.95 -16.61 1.63
N LEU A 111 -3.92 -16.45 2.54
CA LEU A 111 -5.22 -15.90 2.19
C LEU A 111 -5.15 -14.41 1.89
N GLU A 112 -4.32 -13.63 2.59
CA GLU A 112 -4.10 -12.23 2.25
C GLU A 112 -3.63 -12.08 0.81
N GLU A 113 -2.67 -12.89 0.37
CA GLU A 113 -2.19 -12.88 -1.03
C GLU A 113 -3.25 -13.37 -2.03
N LEU A 114 -4.03 -14.38 -1.68
CA LEU A 114 -5.11 -14.90 -2.55
C LEU A 114 -6.31 -13.95 -2.65
N CYS A 115 -6.58 -13.17 -1.60
CA CYS A 115 -7.67 -12.19 -1.55
C CYS A 115 -7.31 -10.88 -2.27
N LEU A 116 -6.14 -10.80 -2.93
CA LEU A 116 -5.72 -9.70 -3.79
C LEU A 116 -5.93 -9.96 -5.30
N PRO A 117 -7.08 -10.44 -5.82
CA PRO A 117 -7.27 -10.47 -7.27
C PRO A 117 -7.53 -9.03 -7.74
N GLY A 118 -6.54 -8.40 -8.37
CA GLY A 118 -6.70 -7.12 -9.09
C GLY A 118 -6.00 -5.89 -8.49
N GLN A 119 -5.16 -6.03 -7.44
CA GLN A 119 -4.35 -4.90 -6.99
C GLN A 119 -3.15 -4.57 -7.89
N GLU A 120 -2.77 -5.42 -8.85
CA GLU A 120 -1.67 -5.08 -9.77
C GLU A 120 -2.10 -4.00 -10.79
N GLU A 121 -3.32 -4.05 -11.33
CA GLU A 121 -3.81 -3.01 -12.25
C GLU A 121 -4.16 -1.70 -11.53
N GLN A 122 -4.75 -1.77 -10.33
CA GLN A 122 -4.97 -0.58 -9.49
C GLN A 122 -3.67 -0.02 -8.90
N SER A 123 -2.70 -0.85 -8.52
CA SER A 123 -1.38 -0.38 -8.03
C SER A 123 -0.55 0.24 -9.15
N GLU A 124 -0.63 -0.24 -10.39
CA GLU A 124 0.03 0.44 -11.51
C GLU A 124 -0.62 1.77 -11.86
N GLU A 125 -1.96 1.87 -11.91
CA GLU A 125 -2.65 3.13 -12.16
C GLU A 125 -2.52 4.10 -10.98
N ASP A 126 -2.58 3.61 -9.74
CA ASP A 126 -2.37 4.43 -8.55
C ASP A 126 -0.89 4.82 -8.39
N ALA A 127 0.07 3.96 -8.76
CA ALA A 127 1.50 4.31 -8.79
C ALA A 127 1.82 5.27 -9.94
N LYS A 128 1.20 5.12 -11.12
CA LYS A 128 1.31 6.09 -12.23
C LYS A 128 0.67 7.43 -11.82
N SER A 129 -0.49 7.41 -11.18
CA SER A 129 -1.18 8.60 -10.65
C SER A 129 -0.40 9.28 -9.52
N LEU A 130 0.20 8.50 -8.60
CA LEU A 130 1.10 9.01 -7.56
C LEU A 130 2.37 9.60 -8.16
N LYS A 131 2.97 8.94 -9.14
CA LYS A 131 4.17 9.41 -9.84
C LYS A 131 3.89 10.67 -10.65
N GLU A 132 2.77 10.76 -11.35
CA GLU A 132 2.35 11.96 -12.08
C GLU A 132 2.05 13.13 -11.12
N LYS A 133 1.44 12.85 -9.95
CA LYS A 133 1.23 13.88 -8.91
C LYS A 133 2.55 14.34 -8.29
N LEU A 134 3.50 13.44 -8.07
CA LEU A 134 4.85 13.76 -7.59
C LEU A 134 5.64 14.57 -8.62
N GLU A 135 5.60 14.19 -9.90
CA GLU A 135 6.22 14.94 -11.00
C GLU A 135 5.60 16.34 -11.13
N LYS A 136 4.27 16.48 -11.09
CA LYS A 136 3.60 17.79 -11.06
C LYS A 136 3.96 18.64 -9.84
N GLN A 137 4.15 18.03 -8.67
CA GLN A 137 4.63 18.75 -7.49
C GLN A 137 6.09 19.18 -7.64
N GLN A 138 6.93 18.34 -8.25
CA GLN A 138 8.34 18.64 -8.48
C GLN A 138 8.53 19.71 -9.57
N GLU A 139 7.72 19.68 -10.63
CA GLU A 139 7.65 20.74 -11.63
C GLU A 139 7.22 22.07 -11.02
N LYS A 140 6.18 22.09 -10.19
CA LYS A 140 5.78 23.31 -9.46
C LYS A 140 6.88 23.84 -8.56
N GLN A 141 7.60 22.97 -7.86
CA GLN A 141 8.74 23.39 -7.03
C GLN A 141 9.89 23.94 -7.88
N ASN A 142 10.17 23.32 -9.03
CA ASN A 142 11.19 23.78 -9.96
C ASN A 142 10.79 25.13 -10.59
N GLU A 143 9.55 25.29 -11.05
CA GLU A 143 9.04 26.56 -11.57
C GLU A 143 9.11 27.68 -10.53
N GLN A 144 8.73 27.39 -9.29
CA GLN A 144 8.83 28.37 -8.20
C GLN A 144 10.30 28.74 -7.95
N TYR A 145 11.20 27.76 -7.91
CA TYR A 145 12.64 27.99 -7.78
C TYR A 145 13.20 28.85 -8.93
N TRP A 146 12.79 28.60 -10.18
CA TRP A 146 13.21 29.40 -11.34
C TRP A 146 12.64 30.83 -11.29
N LYS A 147 11.39 31.00 -10.85
CA LYS A 147 10.77 32.32 -10.64
C LYS A 147 11.52 33.11 -9.57
N ASP A 148 11.73 32.52 -8.40
CA ASP A 148 12.42 33.16 -7.28
C ASP A 148 13.86 33.54 -7.67
N ARG A 149 14.55 32.67 -8.41
CA ARG A 149 15.91 32.94 -8.89
C ARG A 149 15.97 34.03 -9.96
N THR A 150 14.95 34.11 -10.82
CA THR A 150 14.85 35.17 -11.83
C THR A 150 14.54 36.51 -11.17
N GLU A 151 13.63 36.53 -10.20
CA GLU A 151 13.30 37.73 -9.43
C GLU A 151 14.50 38.22 -8.60
N GLU A 152 15.28 37.31 -8.02
CA GLU A 152 16.52 37.67 -7.32
C GLU A 152 17.55 38.29 -8.28
N LEU A 153 17.72 37.73 -9.47
CA LEU A 153 18.62 38.27 -10.50
C LEU A 153 18.17 39.67 -10.97
N GLU A 154 16.87 39.86 -11.21
CA GLU A 154 16.32 41.17 -11.58
C GLU A 154 16.45 42.20 -10.47
N LYS A 155 16.24 41.79 -9.21
CA LYS A 155 16.43 42.66 -8.05
C LYS A 155 17.89 43.10 -7.93
N ARG A 156 18.85 42.17 -8.07
CA ARG A 156 20.29 42.51 -8.09
C ARG A 156 20.65 43.44 -9.25
N ARG A 157 20.03 43.27 -10.42
CA ARG A 157 20.20 44.18 -11.56
C ARG A 157 19.66 45.58 -11.26
N ARG A 158 18.45 45.69 -10.72
CA ARG A 158 17.86 46.99 -10.31
C ARG A 158 18.71 47.68 -9.25
N ASP A 159 19.16 46.95 -8.23
CA ASP A 159 20.02 47.50 -7.17
C ASP A 159 21.37 48.00 -7.74
N ALA A 160 21.95 47.26 -8.69
CA ALA A 160 23.17 47.69 -9.38
C ALA A 160 22.94 48.92 -10.27
N GLU A 161 21.81 48.99 -10.98
CA GLU A 161 21.42 50.15 -11.79
C GLU A 161 21.14 51.38 -10.91
N GLU A 162 20.50 51.22 -9.75
CA GLU A 162 20.32 52.29 -8.77
C GLU A 162 21.64 52.78 -8.18
N ARG A 163 22.56 51.86 -7.85
CA ARG A 163 23.92 52.24 -7.38
C ARG A 163 24.68 52.99 -8.48
N LYS A 164 24.60 52.54 -9.73
CA LYS A 164 25.18 53.25 -10.88
C LYS A 164 24.56 54.63 -11.06
N LYS A 165 23.24 54.79 -10.93
CA LYS A 165 22.56 56.10 -10.99
C LYS A 165 23.05 57.02 -9.86
N LYS A 166 23.11 56.54 -8.62
CA LYS A 166 23.58 57.32 -7.46
C LYS A 166 25.04 57.76 -7.63
N ILE A 167 25.91 56.88 -8.12
CA ILE A 167 27.34 57.19 -8.36
C ILE A 167 27.51 58.12 -9.57
N GLY A 168 26.76 57.92 -10.65
CA GLY A 168 26.79 58.76 -11.85
C GLY A 168 26.36 60.21 -11.58
N VAL A 169 25.36 60.42 -10.72
CA VAL A 169 24.92 61.77 -10.31
C VAL A 169 25.98 62.50 -9.47
N ILE A 170 26.70 61.77 -8.61
CA ILE A 170 27.80 62.35 -7.81
C ILE A 170 29.00 62.67 -8.71
N GLY A 171 29.41 61.74 -9.59
CA GLY A 171 30.50 61.95 -10.55
C GLY A 171 30.23 63.11 -11.51
N MET A 172 29.00 63.24 -12.02
CA MET A 172 28.60 64.37 -12.87
C MET A 172 28.66 65.72 -12.14
N LYS A 173 28.30 65.79 -10.85
CA LYS A 173 28.45 67.04 -10.07
C LYS A 173 29.91 67.48 -9.98
N TYR A 174 30.84 66.55 -9.71
CA TYR A 174 32.27 66.88 -9.65
C TYR A 174 32.85 67.25 -11.03
N THR A 175 32.44 66.56 -12.11
CA THR A 175 32.87 66.88 -13.47
C THR A 175 32.31 68.24 -13.96
N ALA A 176 31.06 68.56 -13.65
CA ALA A 176 30.47 69.86 -13.96
C ALA A 176 31.16 71.00 -13.17
N GLN A 177 31.51 70.76 -11.90
CA GLN A 177 32.22 71.74 -11.08
C GLN A 177 33.68 71.96 -11.55
N ALA A 178 34.32 70.94 -12.11
CA ALA A 178 35.64 71.05 -12.75
C ALA A 178 35.59 71.77 -14.11
N MET A 179 34.52 71.61 -14.89
CA MET A 179 34.34 72.33 -16.17
C MET A 179 33.87 73.79 -15.99
N ALA A 180 33.16 74.11 -14.91
CA ALA A 180 32.77 75.49 -14.57
C ALA A 180 33.92 76.35 -14.00
N ARG A 181 35.07 75.73 -13.68
CA ARG A 181 36.28 76.41 -13.19
C ARG A 181 37.37 76.56 -14.28
N ARG A 182 36.97 76.47 -15.54
CA ARG A 182 37.81 76.75 -16.70
C ARG A 182 37.37 78.06 -17.34
#